data_AF-A0A4R1GFC9-F1
#
_entry.id   AF-A0A4R1GFC9-F1
#
_cell.length_a   1.000
_cell.length_b   1.000
_cell.length_c   1.000
_cell.angle_alpha   90.00
_cell.angle_beta   90.00
_cell.angle_gamma   90.00
#
_symmetry.space_group_name_H-M   'P 1'
#
loop_
_entity.id
_entity.type
_entity.pdbx_description
1 polymer ?
#
loop_
_entity_poly.entity_id
_entity_poly.type
_entity_poly.pdbx_seq_one_letter_code
_entity_poly.pdbx_strand_id
1 'polypeptide(L)'
;MSSRSKKIFLLGGKTLEDIYKEIESIYFSNSYPWIVGYSGGKDSTATLQLVWEALERLPRNKLKKPIYVLSSDTLIEIPKVINYVDKNLSLINKTAKEKGLPIQAVKVYPRISDTFWVNLIGRGYPAPTKEFRWCTDRLKIEPSNRFVVETVSKYGEVVVVLGVRKSESLNRERTINEHKIENHRLSRHSTLPGALVYTPIEDWTVEDVWNYLLNFESPWGGDNQELFEMYKQANAGEPPIIVGDLVAANEQSGGNSRFGCWVCTVVKNEKSLSSLIESGEIWLKPLQKFREMLVETQDPEKKHIYRDYKRRDGSIYFLRNSCGDGSKKLGRGPYKFEYRKLFLEKLLETEKEVNKNNPYEEEIKLISLEELLEIRRIWKLEEGDWEDSVAKIYKKVYGKELEIPKEDVGIFSAEDKRLIELLAAEEEIDPRLIIKLLNTCQYNAFSSRKSSLLRKLEKILNEEWRTEEEILREVNGQ
;
A
#
# COMPACT_ATOMS: atom_id res chain seq x y z
N MET A 1 2.30 43.70 21.04
CA MET A 1 0.85 43.60 21.28
C MET A 1 0.13 43.93 19.99
N SER A 2 -0.36 42.93 19.26
CA SER A 2 -1.32 43.13 18.17
C SER A 2 -2.56 42.32 18.55
N SER A 3 -3.62 43.04 18.89
CA SER A 3 -4.90 42.49 19.33
C SER A 3 -5.66 41.93 18.13
N ARG A 4 -5.33 40.72 17.70
CA ARG A 4 -6.32 39.86 17.03
C ARG A 4 -7.27 39.40 18.13
N SER A 5 -8.55 39.75 18.00
CA SER A 5 -9.60 39.21 18.86
C SER A 5 -9.46 37.69 18.89
N LYS A 6 -9.21 37.12 20.08
CA LYS A 6 -9.17 35.67 20.28
C LYS A 6 -10.61 35.16 20.10
N LYS A 7 -11.04 34.93 18.85
CA LYS A 7 -12.21 34.08 18.59
C LYS A 7 -11.95 32.76 19.33
N ILE A 8 -12.81 32.42 20.28
CA ILE A 8 -12.78 31.12 20.92
C ILE A 8 -13.26 30.13 19.86
N PHE A 9 -12.32 29.40 19.27
CA PHE A 9 -12.64 28.30 18.37
C PHE A 9 -13.05 27.10 19.23
N LEU A 10 -14.31 26.69 19.10
CA LEU A 10 -14.77 25.40 19.61
C LEU A 10 -14.60 24.37 18.50
N LEU A 11 -13.72 23.39 18.71
CA LEU A 11 -13.42 22.31 17.77
C LEU A 11 -13.87 21.00 18.39
N GLY A 12 -14.86 20.33 17.77
CA GLY A 12 -15.51 19.16 18.38
C GLY A 12 -16.10 19.44 19.77
N GLY A 13 -16.60 20.66 20.00
CA GLY A 13 -17.22 21.08 21.26
C GLY A 13 -16.26 21.46 22.39
N LYS A 14 -14.93 21.50 22.15
CA LYS A 14 -13.92 21.90 23.14
C LYS A 14 -13.11 23.10 22.68
N THR A 15 -12.55 23.85 23.64
CA THR A 15 -11.52 24.83 23.28
C THR A 15 -10.20 24.13 22.95
N LEU A 16 -9.36 24.78 22.15
CA LEU A 16 -8.03 24.27 21.83
C LEU A 16 -7.16 24.06 23.08
N GLU A 17 -7.33 24.92 24.09
CA GLU A 17 -6.62 24.80 25.36
C GLU A 17 -7.05 23.56 26.16
N ASP A 18 -8.34 23.19 26.12
CA ASP A 18 -8.83 21.96 26.75
C ASP A 18 -8.26 20.73 26.06
N ILE A 19 -8.13 20.77 24.72
CA ILE A 19 -7.52 19.68 23.95
C ILE A 19 -6.04 19.53 24.32
N TYR A 20 -5.28 20.61 24.40
CA TYR A 20 -3.88 20.55 24.81
C TYR A 20 -3.70 20.01 26.22
N LYS A 21 -4.52 20.46 27.18
CA LYS A 21 -4.51 19.91 28.55
C LYS A 21 -4.87 18.42 28.60
N GLU A 22 -5.81 17.98 27.77
CA GLU A 22 -6.13 16.56 27.64
C GLU A 22 -4.91 15.77 27.13
N ILE A 23 -4.27 16.23 26.06
CA ILE A 23 -3.07 15.59 25.49
C ILE A 23 -1.95 15.53 26.54
N GLU A 24 -1.69 16.62 27.25
CA GLU A 24 -0.69 16.67 28.34
C GLU A 24 -1.04 15.70 29.47
N SER A 25 -2.30 15.65 29.89
CA SER A 25 -2.78 14.71 30.92
C SER A 25 -2.56 13.26 30.51
N ILE A 26 -2.90 12.90 29.26
CA ILE A 26 -2.68 11.56 28.73
C ILE A 26 -1.19 11.27 28.58
N TYR A 27 -0.38 12.26 28.21
CA TYR A 27 1.08 12.12 28.16
C TYR A 27 1.66 11.79 29.54
N PHE A 28 1.16 12.39 30.62
CA PHE A 28 1.61 12.10 31.98
C PHE A 28 0.98 10.86 32.63
N SER A 29 -0.11 10.31 32.08
CA SER A 29 -0.80 9.16 32.66
C SER A 29 0.03 7.87 32.69
N ASN A 30 1.08 7.79 31.86
CA ASN A 30 1.95 6.61 31.73
C ASN A 30 3.35 7.01 31.21
N SER A 31 4.31 6.08 31.32
CA SER A 31 5.67 6.23 30.77
C SER A 31 5.83 5.64 29.37
N TYR A 32 4.76 5.19 28.73
CA TYR A 32 4.81 4.44 27.47
C TYR A 32 5.10 5.33 26.29
N PRO A 33 6.01 4.94 25.37
CA PRO A 33 6.30 5.70 24.17
C PRO A 33 5.04 5.91 23.33
N TRP A 34 5.01 7.03 22.61
CA TRP A 34 3.90 7.37 21.73
C TRP A 34 4.25 7.06 20.28
N ILE A 35 3.29 6.52 19.53
CA ILE A 35 3.39 6.30 18.09
C ILE A 35 2.26 7.09 17.43
N VAL A 36 2.55 8.25 16.86
CA VAL A 36 1.59 9.09 16.16
C VAL A 36 1.54 8.66 14.70
N GLY A 37 0.40 8.12 14.26
CA GLY A 37 0.21 7.74 12.86
C GLY A 37 0.11 8.97 11.96
N TYR A 38 1.01 9.07 10.98
CA TYR A 38 1.10 10.21 10.07
C TYR A 38 1.11 9.75 8.61
N SER A 39 0.09 10.14 7.85
CA SER A 39 -0.02 9.79 6.42
C SER A 39 0.14 11.00 5.50
N GLY A 40 0.47 12.17 6.04
CA GLY A 40 0.43 13.45 5.33
C GLY A 40 -0.96 13.90 4.88
N GLY A 41 -2.02 13.25 5.36
CA GLY A 41 -3.41 13.68 5.13
C GLY A 41 -3.89 14.64 6.20
N LYS A 42 -4.96 15.40 5.92
CA LYS A 42 -5.51 16.45 6.80
C LYS A 42 -5.69 16.00 8.27
N ASP A 43 -6.30 14.84 8.49
CA ASP A 43 -6.65 14.36 9.83
C ASP A 43 -5.38 13.98 10.63
N SER A 44 -4.42 13.34 9.96
CA SER A 44 -3.14 12.96 10.55
C SER A 44 -2.21 14.15 10.80
N THR A 45 -2.24 15.16 9.91
CA THR A 45 -1.50 16.41 10.07
C THR A 45 -2.04 17.19 11.26
N ALA A 46 -3.37 17.36 11.36
CA ALA A 46 -4.00 18.04 12.49
C ALA A 46 -3.71 17.33 13.82
N THR A 47 -3.79 16.00 13.83
CA THR A 47 -3.46 15.19 15.00
C THR A 47 -2.02 15.41 15.46
N LEU A 48 -1.06 15.37 14.53
CA LEU A 48 0.35 15.58 14.86
C LEU A 48 0.62 17.03 15.31
N GLN A 49 0.01 18.03 14.67
CA GLN A 49 0.10 19.43 15.10
C GLN A 49 -0.40 19.61 16.53
N LEU A 50 -1.56 19.02 16.87
CA LEU A 50 -2.11 19.10 18.22
C LEU A 50 -1.18 18.48 19.27
N VAL A 51 -0.65 17.29 18.98
CA VAL A 51 0.29 16.59 19.87
C VAL A 51 1.57 17.39 20.02
N TRP A 52 2.12 17.91 18.92
CA TRP A 52 3.35 18.69 18.94
C TRP A 52 3.19 19.96 19.77
N GLU A 53 2.14 20.74 19.52
CA GLU A 53 1.85 22.00 20.23
C GLU A 53 1.67 21.78 21.74
N ALA A 54 0.92 20.75 22.13
CA ALA A 54 0.74 20.39 23.54
C ALA A 54 2.08 20.07 24.23
N LEU A 55 2.94 19.31 23.56
CA LEU A 55 4.21 18.87 24.15
C LEU A 55 5.30 19.94 24.08
N GLU A 56 5.26 20.82 23.08
CA GLU A 56 6.21 21.92 22.95
C GLU A 56 6.09 22.92 24.12
N ARG A 57 4.88 23.08 24.67
CA ARG A 57 4.57 23.91 25.85
C ARG A 57 5.16 23.37 27.16
N LEU A 58 5.48 22.07 27.21
CA LEU A 58 5.99 21.44 28.41
C LEU A 58 7.49 21.76 28.61
N PRO A 59 7.93 21.95 29.86
CA PRO A 59 9.35 22.01 30.19
C PRO A 59 10.10 20.77 29.67
N ARG A 60 11.25 20.96 29.02
CA ARG A 60 12.01 19.87 28.37
C ARG A 60 12.37 18.72 29.32
N ASN A 61 12.60 19.01 30.61
CA ASN A 61 12.88 17.99 31.63
C ASN A 61 11.67 17.06 31.94
N LYS A 62 10.45 17.43 31.54
CA LYS A 62 9.24 16.60 31.66
C LYS A 62 9.01 15.71 30.43
N LEU A 63 9.67 15.98 29.31
CA LEU A 63 9.54 15.21 28.07
C LEU A 63 10.48 13.99 28.06
N LYS A 64 10.14 12.97 28.87
CA LYS A 64 11.05 11.85 29.18
C LYS A 64 10.91 10.62 28.27
N LYS A 65 9.84 10.54 27.48
CA LYS A 65 9.54 9.36 26.66
C LYS A 65 9.62 9.65 25.17
N PRO A 66 10.04 8.69 24.34
CA PRO A 66 10.16 8.89 22.91
C PRO A 66 8.78 8.93 22.25
N ILE A 67 8.69 9.73 21.19
CA ILE A 67 7.49 9.92 20.38
C ILE A 67 7.87 9.64 18.93
N TYR A 68 7.33 8.58 18.37
CA TYR A 68 7.55 8.21 16.98
C TYR A 68 6.43 8.77 16.11
N VAL A 69 6.77 9.51 15.07
CA VAL A 69 5.84 9.89 14.00
C VAL A 69 5.96 8.83 12.91
N LEU A 70 5.00 7.92 12.85
CA LEU A 70 5.07 6.74 12.00
C LEU A 70 4.31 6.99 10.69
N SER A 71 5.03 6.92 9.58
CA SER A 71 4.46 6.96 8.23
C SER A 71 4.68 5.63 7.51
N SER A 72 3.63 5.10 6.87
CA SER A 72 3.71 3.86 6.09
C SER A 72 3.69 4.19 4.60
N ASP A 73 4.75 3.84 3.90
CA ASP A 73 4.84 3.99 2.45
C ASP A 73 4.54 2.66 1.76
N THR A 74 3.57 2.68 0.87
CA THR A 74 3.17 1.49 0.11
C THR A 74 3.99 1.26 -1.15
N LEU A 75 4.87 2.21 -1.51
CA LEU A 75 5.66 2.25 -2.74
C LEU A 75 4.82 2.41 -4.03
N ILE A 76 3.52 2.67 -3.88
CA ILE A 76 2.57 2.85 -4.98
C ILE A 76 1.66 4.07 -4.78
N GLU A 77 2.01 4.95 -3.84
CA GLU A 77 1.35 6.25 -3.68
C GLU A 77 1.70 7.17 -4.86
N ILE A 78 0.86 8.18 -5.11
CA ILE A 78 1.12 9.16 -6.18
C ILE A 78 2.45 9.89 -5.89
N PRO A 79 3.40 9.99 -6.85
CA PRO A 79 4.71 10.58 -6.58
C PRO A 79 4.68 11.99 -5.97
N LYS A 80 3.78 12.87 -6.43
CA LYS A 80 3.57 14.20 -5.83
C LYS A 80 3.21 14.14 -4.33
N VAL A 81 2.41 13.14 -3.94
CA VAL A 81 1.96 12.96 -2.55
C VAL A 81 3.09 12.43 -1.68
N ILE A 82 3.86 11.44 -2.16
CA ILE A 82 4.96 10.89 -1.35
C ILE A 82 6.08 11.91 -1.15
N ASN A 83 6.38 12.74 -2.16
CA ASN A 83 7.34 13.83 -2.03
C ASN A 83 6.92 14.86 -0.97
N TYR A 84 5.63 15.21 -0.91
CA TYR A 84 5.09 16.06 0.16
C TYR A 84 5.25 15.44 1.55
N VAL A 85 4.97 14.14 1.68
CA VAL A 85 5.15 13.39 2.94
C VAL A 85 6.62 13.40 3.36
N ASP A 86 7.54 13.09 2.45
CA ASP A 86 8.97 13.00 2.74
C ASP A 86 9.59 14.34 3.11
N LYS A 87 9.17 15.42 2.44
CA LYS A 87 9.48 16.80 2.83
C LYS A 87 9.04 17.08 4.27
N ASN A 88 7.80 16.73 4.63
CA ASN A 88 7.30 16.94 5.98
C ASN A 88 8.02 16.09 7.03
N LEU A 89 8.28 14.81 6.78
CA LEU A 89 9.04 13.95 7.70
C LEU A 89 10.44 14.50 7.98
N SER A 90 11.08 15.05 6.94
CA SER A 90 12.39 15.72 7.06
C SER A 90 12.31 16.97 7.92
N LEU A 91 11.29 17.81 7.71
CA LEU A 91 11.03 19.01 8.51
C LEU A 91 10.71 18.67 9.98
N ILE A 92 9.90 17.64 10.23
CA ILE A 92 9.57 17.12 11.56
C ILE A 92 10.84 16.73 12.31
N ASN A 93 11.69 15.89 11.69
CA ASN A 93 12.94 15.44 12.32
C ASN A 93 13.92 16.60 12.58
N LYS A 94 14.07 17.52 11.61
CA LYS A 94 14.93 18.70 11.75
C LYS A 94 14.47 19.59 12.90
N THR A 95 13.20 19.97 12.91
CA THR A 95 12.62 20.89 13.90
C THR A 95 12.58 20.25 15.29
N ALA A 96 12.31 18.95 15.39
CA ALA A 96 12.31 18.24 16.67
C ALA A 96 13.70 18.30 17.32
N LYS A 97 14.76 18.11 16.52
CA LYS A 97 16.15 18.23 16.97
C LYS A 97 16.49 19.66 17.39
N GLU A 98 16.13 20.66 16.59
CA GLU A 98 16.38 22.08 16.88
C GLU A 98 15.68 22.53 18.18
N LYS A 99 14.45 22.06 18.40
CA LYS A 99 13.64 22.39 19.58
C LYS A 99 13.90 21.47 20.79
N GLY A 100 14.73 20.44 20.66
CA GLY A 100 15.02 19.47 21.72
C GLY A 100 13.79 18.66 22.15
N LEU A 101 12.90 18.34 21.22
CA LEU A 101 11.73 17.49 21.45
C LEU A 101 12.10 16.01 21.22
N PRO A 102 11.60 15.06 22.03
CA PRO A 102 11.88 13.64 21.86
C PRO A 102 11.02 13.02 20.74
N ILE A 103 10.89 13.73 19.62
CA ILE A 103 10.08 13.34 18.46
C ILE A 103 11.00 12.84 17.35
N GLN A 104 10.68 11.67 16.79
CA GLN A 104 11.39 11.08 15.66
C GLN A 104 10.39 10.60 14.61
N ALA A 105 10.47 11.14 13.40
CA ALA A 105 9.76 10.62 12.25
C ALA A 105 10.44 9.36 11.71
N VAL A 106 9.65 8.30 11.53
CA VAL A 106 10.06 6.98 11.02
C VAL A 106 9.14 6.59 9.86
N LYS A 107 9.74 6.23 8.73
CA LYS A 107 9.03 5.72 7.56
C LYS A 107 9.19 4.20 7.50
N VAL A 108 8.09 3.46 7.38
CA VAL A 108 8.07 2.00 7.28
C VAL A 108 7.60 1.55 5.90
N TYR A 109 8.09 0.39 5.49
CA TYR A 109 7.88 -0.16 4.15
C TYR A 109 7.41 -1.62 4.22
N PRO A 110 6.66 -2.09 3.21
CA PRO A 110 6.47 -3.52 3.01
C PRO A 110 7.81 -4.23 2.85
N ARG A 111 7.88 -5.49 3.27
CA ARG A 111 8.99 -6.36 2.88
C ARG A 111 8.98 -6.48 1.36
N ILE A 112 10.14 -6.65 0.72
CA ILE A 112 10.22 -6.81 -0.75
C ILE A 112 9.28 -7.92 -1.23
N SER A 113 9.24 -9.04 -0.52
CA SER A 113 8.31 -10.14 -0.82
C SER A 113 6.84 -9.75 -0.75
N ASP A 114 6.46 -8.69 -0.05
CA ASP A 114 5.10 -8.23 0.15
C ASP A 114 4.71 -7.04 -0.75
N THR A 115 5.64 -6.48 -1.52
CA THR A 115 5.37 -5.30 -2.35
C THR A 115 4.34 -5.59 -3.45
N PHE A 116 3.77 -4.51 -3.99
CA PHE A 116 2.73 -4.61 -4.99
C PHE A 116 3.20 -5.34 -6.25
N TRP A 117 4.38 -4.97 -6.78
CA TRP A 117 4.90 -5.52 -8.03
C TRP A 117 5.39 -6.95 -7.87
N VAL A 118 6.02 -7.29 -6.75
CA VAL A 118 6.41 -8.69 -6.47
C VAL A 118 5.18 -9.59 -6.39
N ASN A 119 4.06 -9.12 -5.83
CA ASN A 119 2.83 -9.92 -5.82
C ASN A 119 2.13 -9.97 -7.17
N LEU A 120 1.93 -8.83 -7.85
CA LEU A 120 1.18 -8.76 -9.10
C LEU A 120 1.97 -9.30 -10.29
N ILE A 121 3.18 -8.79 -10.53
CA ILE A 121 4.05 -9.17 -11.64
C ILE A 121 4.86 -10.42 -11.27
N GLY A 122 5.42 -10.43 -10.07
CA GLY A 122 6.24 -11.55 -9.59
C GLY A 122 5.44 -12.82 -9.38
N ARG A 123 4.28 -12.79 -8.71
CA ARG A 123 3.45 -13.99 -8.40
C ARG A 123 2.17 -14.12 -9.22
N GLY A 124 1.85 -13.13 -10.04
CA GLY A 124 0.62 -13.13 -10.84
C GLY A 124 -0.64 -12.82 -10.04
N TYR A 125 -0.56 -12.20 -8.86
CA TYR A 125 -1.78 -11.86 -8.11
C TYR A 125 -2.66 -10.95 -8.97
N PRO A 126 -3.97 -11.24 -9.09
CA PRO A 126 -4.87 -10.37 -9.82
C PRO A 126 -4.87 -8.98 -9.16
N ALA A 127 -5.05 -7.94 -9.97
CA ALA A 127 -5.19 -6.58 -9.46
C ALA A 127 -6.31 -6.56 -8.38
N PRO A 128 -6.13 -5.81 -7.27
CA PRO A 128 -7.06 -5.86 -6.14
C PRO A 128 -8.51 -5.55 -6.53
N THR A 129 -9.46 -6.30 -5.95
CA THR A 129 -10.90 -6.04 -6.06
C THR A 129 -11.49 -5.72 -4.68
N LYS A 130 -12.81 -5.48 -4.60
CA LYS A 130 -13.48 -5.30 -3.31
C LYS A 130 -13.43 -6.57 -2.46
N GLU A 131 -13.57 -7.72 -3.10
CA GLU A 131 -13.60 -9.05 -2.48
C GLU A 131 -12.20 -9.61 -2.24
N PHE A 132 -11.21 -9.17 -3.02
CA PHE A 132 -9.83 -9.65 -2.93
C PHE A 132 -8.84 -8.48 -2.83
N ARG A 133 -8.89 -7.78 -1.68
CA ARG A 133 -8.05 -6.61 -1.38
C ARG A 133 -6.76 -6.99 -0.63
N TRP A 134 -5.93 -7.82 -1.25
CA TRP A 134 -4.69 -8.33 -0.64
C TRP A 134 -3.65 -7.24 -0.32
N CYS A 135 -3.75 -6.06 -0.94
CA CYS A 135 -2.76 -5.00 -0.80
C CYS A 135 -2.85 -4.24 0.54
N THR A 136 -4.02 -4.17 1.18
CA THR A 136 -4.19 -3.36 2.41
C THR A 136 -3.43 -3.95 3.57
N ASP A 137 -3.59 -5.25 3.81
CA ASP A 137 -2.90 -5.93 4.90
C ASP A 137 -1.38 -5.86 4.70
N ARG A 138 -0.91 -6.23 3.51
CA ARG A 138 0.52 -6.35 3.19
C ARG A 138 1.27 -5.02 3.13
N LEU A 139 0.67 -4.01 2.50
CA LEU A 139 1.36 -2.76 2.18
C LEU A 139 1.16 -1.68 3.25
N LYS A 140 0.03 -1.69 3.97
CA LYS A 140 -0.32 -0.63 4.94
C LYS A 140 -0.29 -1.11 6.38
N ILE A 141 -0.93 -2.24 6.66
CA ILE A 141 -1.15 -2.71 8.05
C ILE A 141 0.10 -3.41 8.58
N GLU A 142 0.62 -4.40 7.88
CA GLU A 142 1.76 -5.22 8.32
C GLU A 142 3.04 -4.40 8.62
N PRO A 143 3.47 -3.42 7.79
CA PRO A 143 4.63 -2.59 8.09
C PRO A 143 4.48 -1.82 9.40
N SER A 144 3.30 -1.22 9.61
CA SER A 144 2.97 -0.45 10.80
C SER A 144 2.90 -1.34 12.05
N ASN A 145 2.23 -2.50 11.93
CA ASN A 145 2.12 -3.49 13.01
C ASN A 145 3.49 -3.98 13.43
N ARG A 146 4.40 -4.25 12.49
CA ARG A 146 5.78 -4.68 12.78
C ARG A 146 6.48 -3.68 13.70
N PHE A 147 6.42 -2.40 13.35
CA PHE A 147 7.03 -1.33 14.15
C PHE A 147 6.39 -1.19 15.54
N VAL A 148 5.06 -1.29 15.63
CA VAL A 148 4.34 -1.29 16.91
C VAL A 148 4.78 -2.47 17.78
N VAL A 149 4.81 -3.69 17.24
CA VAL A 149 5.21 -4.90 17.96
C VAL A 149 6.67 -4.83 18.41
N GLU A 150 7.58 -4.34 17.58
CA GLU A 150 8.99 -4.12 17.95
C GLU A 150 9.12 -3.10 19.09
N THR A 151 8.30 -2.04 19.07
CA THR A 151 8.29 -1.02 20.14
C THR A 151 7.69 -1.57 21.43
N VAL A 152 6.58 -2.30 21.36
CA VAL A 152 5.96 -3.01 22.51
C VAL A 152 6.96 -3.98 23.13
N SER A 153 7.70 -4.74 22.30
CA SER A 153 8.71 -5.68 22.79
C SER A 153 9.86 -5.00 23.54
N LYS A 154 10.16 -3.73 23.22
CA LYS A 154 11.22 -2.95 23.85
C LYS A 154 10.76 -2.20 25.11
N TYR A 155 9.51 -1.73 25.15
CA TYR A 155 9.01 -0.83 26.20
C TYR A 155 7.86 -1.40 27.03
N GLY A 156 7.38 -2.59 26.73
CA GLY A 156 6.26 -3.26 27.40
C GLY A 156 4.89 -2.86 26.83
N GLU A 157 4.61 -1.55 26.79
CA GLU A 157 3.37 -1.01 26.22
C GLU A 157 3.65 0.26 25.40
N VAL A 158 2.70 0.62 24.53
CA VAL A 158 2.77 1.83 23.69
C VAL A 158 1.41 2.54 23.64
N VAL A 159 1.42 3.85 23.36
CA VAL A 159 0.21 4.61 23.01
C VAL A 159 0.26 4.98 21.54
N VAL A 160 -0.65 4.42 20.74
CA VAL A 160 -0.84 4.74 19.33
C VAL A 160 -1.84 5.89 19.20
N VAL A 161 -1.38 7.02 18.69
CA VAL A 161 -2.23 8.20 18.47
C VAL A 161 -2.69 8.23 17.02
N LEU A 162 -4.00 8.23 16.79
CA LEU A 162 -4.61 8.13 15.46
C LEU A 162 -5.55 9.30 15.17
N GLY A 163 -5.45 9.85 13.95
CA GLY A 163 -6.37 10.86 13.43
C GLY A 163 -7.65 10.24 12.85
N VAL A 164 -8.45 9.58 13.67
CA VAL A 164 -9.76 9.02 13.27
C VAL A 164 -10.90 9.84 13.86
N ARG A 165 -12.02 9.94 13.14
CA ARG A 165 -13.20 10.72 13.57
C ARG A 165 -14.46 9.84 13.53
N LYS A 166 -15.35 9.97 14.52
CA LYS A 166 -16.62 9.23 14.58
C LYS A 166 -17.51 9.52 13.37
N SER A 167 -17.50 10.77 12.92
CA SER A 167 -18.26 11.25 11.76
C SER A 167 -17.81 10.68 10.41
N GLU A 168 -16.75 9.86 10.35
CA GLU A 168 -16.33 9.22 9.08
C GLU A 168 -17.22 8.05 8.65
N SER A 169 -17.77 7.27 9.60
CA SER A 169 -18.76 6.22 9.31
C SER A 169 -19.34 5.61 10.59
N LEU A 170 -20.57 5.10 10.52
CA LEU A 170 -21.22 4.34 11.61
C LEU A 170 -20.38 3.14 12.08
N ASN A 171 -19.65 2.48 11.18
CA ASN A 171 -18.78 1.35 11.55
C ASN A 171 -17.54 1.81 12.35
N ARG A 172 -16.96 2.96 12.00
CA ARG A 172 -15.84 3.55 12.77
C ARG A 172 -16.29 3.97 14.15
N GLU A 173 -17.47 4.57 14.27
CA GLU A 173 -18.06 4.92 15.56
C GLU A 173 -18.25 3.69 16.47
N ARG A 174 -18.85 2.61 15.94
CA ARG A 174 -19.02 1.35 16.68
C ARG A 174 -17.67 0.79 17.15
N THR A 175 -16.69 0.70 16.26
CA THR A 175 -15.36 0.15 16.58
C THR A 175 -14.66 0.99 17.67
N ILE A 176 -14.74 2.31 17.59
CA ILE A 176 -14.16 3.22 18.60
C ILE A 176 -14.81 2.98 19.97
N ASN A 177 -16.14 2.84 20.01
CA ASN A 177 -16.89 2.65 21.25
C ASN A 177 -16.70 1.25 21.85
N GLU A 178 -16.58 0.20 21.03
CA GLU A 178 -16.39 -1.19 21.47
C GLU A 178 -15.09 -1.40 22.24
N HIS A 179 -14.01 -0.71 21.86
CA HIS A 179 -12.69 -0.87 22.46
C HIS A 179 -12.36 0.17 23.53
N LYS A 180 -13.32 1.04 23.87
CA LYS A 180 -13.12 2.14 24.81
C LYS A 180 -12.96 1.60 26.23
N ILE A 181 -11.94 2.07 26.93
CA ILE A 181 -11.79 1.79 28.36
C ILE A 181 -12.75 2.73 29.11
N GLU A 182 -13.59 2.17 29.97
CA GLU A 182 -14.58 2.93 30.72
C GLU A 182 -13.91 4.04 31.53
N ASN A 183 -14.46 5.26 31.45
CA ASN A 183 -13.94 6.46 32.10
C ASN A 183 -12.48 6.84 31.74
N HIS A 184 -11.94 6.33 30.63
CA HIS A 184 -10.62 6.71 30.12
C HIS A 184 -10.70 7.21 28.67
N ARG A 185 -9.80 8.13 28.29
CA ARG A 185 -9.63 8.60 26.90
C ARG A 185 -8.82 7.64 26.03
N LEU A 186 -8.38 6.51 26.59
CA LEU A 186 -7.61 5.49 25.88
C LEU A 186 -8.51 4.30 25.59
N SER A 187 -8.27 3.67 24.46
CA SER A 187 -8.92 2.44 24.03
C SER A 187 -7.88 1.35 23.89
N ARG A 188 -8.27 0.07 23.89
CA ARG A 188 -7.34 -1.03 23.56
C ARG A 188 -7.25 -1.20 22.05
N HIS A 189 -6.06 -1.47 21.52
CA HIS A 189 -5.94 -1.87 20.13
C HIS A 189 -6.61 -3.24 19.93
N SER A 190 -7.38 -3.39 18.85
CA SER A 190 -8.21 -4.58 18.60
C SER A 190 -7.39 -5.86 18.39
N THR A 191 -6.21 -5.73 17.78
CA THR A 191 -5.37 -6.87 17.36
C THR A 191 -3.96 -6.88 17.94
N LEU A 192 -3.50 -5.80 18.59
CA LEU A 192 -2.11 -5.66 19.03
C LEU A 192 -2.05 -5.60 20.57
N PRO A 193 -1.68 -6.71 21.23
CA PRO A 193 -1.46 -6.71 22.67
C PRO A 193 -0.42 -5.67 23.07
N GLY A 194 -0.65 -4.96 24.19
CA GLY A 194 0.25 -3.91 24.68
C GLY A 194 0.18 -2.57 23.94
N ALA A 195 -0.76 -2.40 22.99
CA ALA A 195 -1.03 -1.12 22.34
C ALA A 195 -2.33 -0.50 22.86
N LEU A 196 -2.23 0.70 23.42
CA LEU A 196 -3.35 1.59 23.72
C LEU A 196 -3.57 2.55 22.55
N VAL A 197 -4.79 2.99 22.32
CA VAL A 197 -5.17 3.89 21.23
C VAL A 197 -5.69 5.19 21.80
N TYR A 198 -5.21 6.32 21.27
CA TYR A 198 -5.68 7.67 21.59
C TYR A 198 -6.11 8.41 20.33
N THR A 199 -7.26 9.05 20.37
CA THR A 199 -7.93 9.66 19.21
C THR A 199 -8.32 11.11 19.51
N PRO A 200 -7.37 12.06 19.50
CA PRO A 200 -7.60 13.42 20.00
C PRO A 200 -8.63 14.21 19.19
N ILE A 201 -8.87 13.82 17.94
CA ILE A 201 -9.84 14.45 17.04
C ILE A 201 -11.11 13.61 16.84
N GLU A 202 -11.38 12.62 17.69
CA GLU A 202 -12.51 11.67 17.49
C GLU A 202 -13.86 12.35 17.29
N ASP A 203 -14.07 13.50 17.92
CA ASP A 203 -15.32 14.27 17.90
C ASP A 203 -15.30 15.40 16.86
N TRP A 204 -14.24 15.53 16.05
CA TRP A 204 -14.12 16.57 15.03
C TRP A 204 -14.90 16.25 13.76
N THR A 205 -15.43 17.30 13.14
CA THR A 205 -15.95 17.29 11.77
C THR A 205 -14.82 17.52 10.75
N VAL A 206 -15.12 17.40 9.45
CA VAL A 206 -14.15 17.79 8.41
C VAL A 206 -13.86 19.29 8.45
N GLU A 207 -14.89 20.10 8.76
CA GLU A 207 -14.78 21.55 8.89
C GLU A 207 -13.88 21.93 10.07
N ASP A 208 -14.01 21.26 11.22
CA ASP A 208 -13.12 21.48 12.38
C ASP A 208 -11.66 21.24 12.00
N VAL A 209 -11.37 20.17 11.25
CA VAL A 209 -10.00 19.85 10.81
C VAL A 209 -9.44 20.96 9.93
N TRP A 210 -10.17 21.39 8.89
CA TRP A 210 -9.67 22.44 8.01
C TRP A 210 -9.63 23.81 8.67
N ASN A 211 -10.62 24.15 9.49
CA ASN A 211 -10.61 25.36 10.29
C ASN A 211 -9.37 25.40 11.19
N TYR A 212 -8.99 24.29 11.82
CA TYR A 212 -7.75 24.22 12.58
C TYR A 212 -6.52 24.39 11.67
N LEU A 213 -6.35 23.57 10.64
CA LEU A 213 -5.16 23.58 9.79
C LEU A 213 -4.91 24.95 9.12
N LEU A 214 -5.97 25.64 8.69
CA LEU A 214 -5.83 26.93 8.00
C LEU A 214 -5.66 28.13 8.94
N ASN A 215 -6.00 28.00 10.22
CA ASN A 215 -5.84 29.08 11.20
C ASN A 215 -4.58 28.93 12.07
N PHE A 216 -3.96 27.75 12.09
CA PHE A 216 -2.79 27.44 12.92
C PHE A 216 -1.64 26.91 12.08
N GLU A 217 -0.48 27.55 12.19
CA GLU A 217 0.74 27.17 11.49
C GLU A 217 1.23 25.77 11.93
N SER A 218 1.90 25.08 11.01
CA SER A 218 2.55 23.82 11.35
C SER A 218 3.80 24.08 12.20
N PRO A 219 3.95 23.44 13.37
CA PRO A 219 5.03 23.76 14.29
C PRO A 219 6.41 23.22 13.84
N TRP A 220 6.43 22.39 12.80
CA TRP A 220 7.64 21.95 12.09
C TRP A 220 7.88 22.71 10.77
N GLY A 221 7.14 23.79 10.50
CA GLY A 221 7.33 24.63 9.31
C GLY A 221 6.80 24.04 8.01
N GLY A 222 5.92 23.03 8.09
CA GLY A 222 5.15 22.56 6.93
C GLY A 222 4.10 23.58 6.48
N ASP A 223 3.72 23.53 5.21
CA ASP A 223 2.70 24.44 4.67
C ASP A 223 1.33 23.75 4.64
N ASN A 224 0.41 24.23 5.49
CA ASN A 224 -0.97 23.76 5.54
C ASN A 224 -1.79 24.24 4.33
N GLN A 225 -1.38 25.34 3.70
CA GLN A 225 -1.98 25.83 2.46
C GLN A 225 -1.61 24.92 1.28
N GLU A 226 -0.35 24.45 1.19
CA GLU A 226 0.08 23.43 0.23
C GLU A 226 -0.78 22.16 0.35
N LEU A 227 -1.04 21.70 1.58
CA LEU A 227 -1.92 20.55 1.83
C LEU A 227 -3.35 20.82 1.36
N PHE A 228 -3.92 21.97 1.71
CA PHE A 228 -5.26 22.35 1.29
C PHE A 228 -5.39 22.42 -0.24
N GLU A 229 -4.40 22.98 -0.92
CA GLU A 229 -4.34 23.07 -2.37
C GLU A 229 -4.24 21.69 -3.02
N MET A 230 -3.43 20.78 -2.48
CA MET A 230 -3.40 19.38 -2.95
C MET A 230 -4.77 18.71 -2.84
N TYR A 231 -5.49 18.91 -1.74
CA TYR A 231 -6.84 18.38 -1.56
C TYR A 231 -7.85 19.03 -2.51
N LYS A 232 -7.75 20.35 -2.74
CA LYS A 232 -8.59 21.07 -3.70
C LYS A 232 -8.37 20.56 -5.13
N GLN A 233 -7.11 20.39 -5.54
CA GLN A 233 -6.76 19.81 -6.84
C GLN A 233 -7.27 18.37 -6.99
N ALA A 234 -7.15 17.55 -5.94
CA ALA A 234 -7.66 16.18 -5.93
C ALA A 234 -9.20 16.08 -5.83
N ASN A 235 -9.92 17.20 -5.73
CA ASN A 235 -11.38 17.32 -5.74
C ASN A 235 -11.88 18.12 -6.97
N ALA A 236 -11.19 18.03 -8.11
CA ALA A 236 -11.54 18.76 -9.33
C ALA A 236 -11.66 20.29 -9.13
N GLY A 237 -10.84 20.85 -8.23
CA GLY A 237 -10.82 22.28 -7.93
C GLY A 237 -11.87 22.74 -6.91
N GLU A 238 -12.77 21.86 -6.47
CA GLU A 238 -13.70 22.17 -5.39
C GLU A 238 -12.96 22.21 -4.04
N PRO A 239 -13.09 23.30 -3.27
CA PRO A 239 -12.49 23.34 -1.95
C PRO A 239 -13.12 22.24 -1.08
N PRO A 240 -12.31 21.53 -0.26
CA PRO A 240 -12.86 20.76 0.84
C PRO A 240 -13.79 21.67 1.63
N ILE A 241 -15.02 21.23 1.89
CA ILE A 241 -16.07 22.02 2.52
C ILE A 241 -15.49 22.77 3.74
N ILE A 242 -15.41 24.09 3.63
CA ILE A 242 -15.17 25.04 4.72
C ILE A 242 -16.42 25.90 4.74
N VAL A 243 -17.37 25.58 5.62
CA VAL A 243 -18.56 26.42 5.78
C VAL A 243 -18.26 27.50 6.82
N GLY A 244 -18.38 28.75 6.38
CA GLY A 244 -18.48 29.93 7.22
C GLY A 244 -19.30 31.02 6.52
N ASP A 245 -20.41 31.41 7.15
CA ASP A 245 -21.39 32.48 6.92
C ASP A 245 -22.50 32.35 5.85
N LEU A 246 -22.56 31.35 4.96
CA LEU A 246 -23.78 31.13 4.14
C LEU A 246 -24.15 29.66 3.96
N VAL A 247 -25.40 29.39 4.31
CA VAL A 247 -26.11 28.10 4.21
C VAL A 247 -26.35 27.74 2.75
N ALA A 248 -25.82 26.60 2.32
CA ALA A 248 -26.43 25.76 1.29
C ALA A 248 -26.00 24.31 1.55
N ALA A 249 -26.90 23.55 2.18
CA ALA A 249 -26.78 22.11 2.29
C ALA A 249 -26.88 21.50 0.88
N ASN A 250 -25.77 20.94 0.40
CA ASN A 250 -25.81 19.91 -0.64
C ASN A 250 -25.13 18.66 -0.06
N GLU A 251 -25.96 17.77 0.48
CA GLU A 251 -25.58 16.52 1.15
C GLU A 251 -25.05 15.42 0.20
N GLN A 252 -24.55 15.75 -0.99
CA GLN A 252 -24.18 14.74 -2.01
C GLN A 252 -22.74 14.82 -2.53
N SER A 253 -21.93 15.80 -2.10
CA SER A 253 -20.50 15.91 -2.44
C SER A 253 -19.63 15.91 -1.18
N GLY A 254 -19.81 14.92 -0.31
CA GLY A 254 -18.96 14.75 0.87
C GLY A 254 -17.48 14.66 0.49
N GLY A 255 -16.67 15.57 1.04
CA GLY A 255 -15.21 15.70 0.88
C GLY A 255 -14.41 14.48 1.35
N ASN A 256 -14.55 13.39 0.59
CA ASN A 256 -13.96 12.07 0.84
C ASN A 256 -12.69 11.82 0.00
N SER A 257 -12.17 12.82 -0.73
CA SER A 257 -10.94 12.64 -1.51
C SER A 257 -9.79 12.34 -0.55
N ARG A 258 -9.43 11.07 -0.49
CA ARG A 258 -8.25 10.54 0.19
C ARG A 258 -7.24 10.31 -0.91
N PHE A 259 -6.02 10.82 -0.73
CA PHE A 259 -4.92 10.43 -1.62
C PHE A 259 -4.77 8.91 -1.55
N GLY A 260 -4.97 8.26 -2.69
CA GLY A 260 -4.86 6.82 -2.84
C GLY A 260 -3.63 6.44 -3.66
N CYS A 261 -3.37 5.14 -3.71
CA CYS A 261 -2.35 4.61 -4.60
C CYS A 261 -2.77 4.76 -6.06
N TRP A 262 -1.82 5.15 -6.93
CA TRP A 262 -2.10 5.46 -8.33
C TRP A 262 -2.51 4.22 -9.15
N VAL A 263 -2.21 3.02 -8.65
CA VAL A 263 -2.56 1.72 -9.26
C VAL A 263 -3.90 1.15 -8.77
N CYS A 264 -4.65 1.87 -7.92
CA CYS A 264 -5.84 1.29 -7.28
C CYS A 264 -6.94 0.95 -8.29
N THR A 265 -7.25 -0.34 -8.40
CA THR A 265 -8.32 -0.88 -9.25
C THR A 265 -9.62 -1.14 -8.50
N VAL A 266 -9.64 -1.01 -7.17
CA VAL A 266 -10.84 -1.28 -6.35
C VAL A 266 -11.91 -0.20 -6.52
N VAL A 267 -11.47 1.04 -6.77
CA VAL A 267 -12.34 2.16 -7.15
C VAL A 267 -12.41 2.22 -8.68
N LYS A 268 -13.62 2.34 -9.23
CA LYS A 268 -13.81 2.40 -10.69
C LYS A 268 -13.13 3.65 -11.28
N ASN A 269 -13.43 4.80 -10.70
CA ASN A 269 -12.86 6.08 -11.10
C ASN A 269 -11.91 6.53 -10.00
N GLU A 270 -10.60 6.45 -10.26
CA GLU A 270 -9.64 7.13 -9.40
C GLU A 270 -9.70 8.62 -9.74
N LYS A 271 -10.34 9.38 -8.86
CA LYS A 271 -10.55 10.81 -9.01
C LYS A 271 -9.31 11.60 -8.66
N SER A 272 -8.53 11.23 -7.64
CA SER A 272 -7.42 12.05 -7.17
C SER A 272 -6.32 12.18 -8.23
N LEU A 273 -5.89 11.08 -8.84
CA LEU A 273 -4.92 11.09 -9.95
C LEU A 273 -5.45 11.86 -11.17
N SER A 274 -6.70 11.61 -11.57
CA SER A 274 -7.31 12.25 -12.74
C SER A 274 -7.45 13.77 -12.54
N SER A 275 -7.90 14.20 -11.36
CA SER A 275 -8.06 15.62 -11.04
C SER A 275 -6.72 16.34 -10.87
N LEU A 276 -5.66 15.67 -10.40
CA LEU A 276 -4.30 16.23 -10.43
C LEU A 276 -3.83 16.50 -11.86
N ILE A 277 -4.08 15.56 -12.78
CA ILE A 277 -3.74 15.72 -14.21
C ILE A 277 -4.52 16.90 -14.82
N GLU A 278 -5.82 16.99 -14.54
CA GLU A 278 -6.69 18.10 -14.98
C GLU A 278 -6.25 19.45 -14.40
N SER A 279 -5.71 19.44 -13.17
CA SER A 279 -5.18 20.63 -12.49
C SER A 279 -3.78 21.06 -12.95
N GLY A 280 -3.18 20.36 -13.93
CA GLY A 280 -1.91 20.75 -14.56
C GLY A 280 -0.76 19.74 -14.40
N GLU A 281 -0.92 18.68 -13.59
CA GLU A 281 0.12 17.65 -13.38
C GLU A 281 0.13 16.62 -14.53
N ILE A 282 0.29 17.11 -15.77
CA ILE A 282 0.16 16.33 -17.02
C ILE A 282 1.17 15.17 -17.09
N TRP A 283 2.33 15.30 -16.43
CA TRP A 283 3.37 14.28 -16.37
C TRP A 283 2.94 12.99 -15.65
N LEU A 284 1.83 13.00 -14.91
CA LEU A 284 1.23 11.83 -14.26
C LEU A 284 0.36 10.97 -15.22
N LYS A 285 0.06 11.43 -16.44
CA LYS A 285 -0.73 10.68 -17.43
C LYS A 285 -0.27 9.25 -17.70
N PRO A 286 1.05 8.93 -17.76
CA PRO A 286 1.49 7.56 -17.98
C PRO A 286 1.01 6.60 -16.87
N LEU A 287 0.97 7.07 -15.62
CA LEU A 287 0.45 6.29 -14.48
C LEU A 287 -1.03 5.98 -14.65
N GLN A 288 -1.82 6.96 -15.11
CA GLN A 288 -3.25 6.77 -15.37
C GLN A 288 -3.48 5.72 -16.47
N LYS A 289 -2.71 5.78 -17.57
CA LYS A 289 -2.78 4.82 -18.66
C LYS A 289 -2.41 3.40 -18.21
N PHE A 290 -1.37 3.24 -17.39
CA PHE A 290 -1.01 1.95 -16.83
C PHE A 290 -2.11 1.40 -15.91
N ARG A 291 -2.71 2.25 -15.08
CA ARG A 291 -3.85 1.87 -14.24
C ARG A 291 -5.04 1.39 -15.08
N GLU A 292 -5.39 2.10 -16.14
CA GLU A 292 -6.50 1.73 -17.05
C GLU A 292 -6.30 0.33 -17.65
N MET A 293 -5.07 0.00 -18.04
CA MET A 293 -4.71 -1.35 -18.47
C MET A 293 -5.00 -2.40 -17.39
N LEU A 294 -4.63 -2.14 -16.13
CA LEU A 294 -4.95 -3.06 -15.02
C LEU A 294 -6.46 -3.17 -14.77
N VAL A 295 -7.21 -2.07 -14.88
CA VAL A 295 -8.67 -2.06 -14.75
C VAL A 295 -9.33 -2.90 -15.84
N GLU A 296 -8.86 -2.82 -17.08
CA GLU A 296 -9.37 -3.62 -18.19
C GLU A 296 -9.28 -5.12 -17.90
N THR A 297 -8.22 -5.56 -17.23
CA THR A 297 -8.05 -6.98 -16.88
C THR A 297 -9.08 -7.51 -15.87
N GLN A 298 -9.81 -6.60 -15.20
CA GLN A 298 -10.86 -6.96 -14.25
C GLN A 298 -12.22 -7.20 -14.89
N ASP A 299 -12.39 -6.85 -16.17
CA ASP A 299 -13.62 -7.09 -16.91
C ASP A 299 -13.97 -8.60 -16.88
N PRO A 300 -15.13 -8.98 -16.29
CA PRO A 300 -15.55 -10.38 -16.17
C PRO A 300 -15.48 -11.18 -17.47
N GLU A 301 -15.75 -10.54 -18.61
CA GLU A 301 -15.74 -11.20 -19.92
C GLU A 301 -14.32 -11.40 -20.44
N LYS A 302 -13.38 -10.51 -20.11
CA LYS A 302 -11.99 -10.59 -20.54
C LYS A 302 -11.08 -11.34 -19.58
N LYS A 303 -11.54 -11.73 -18.38
CA LYS A 303 -10.69 -12.41 -17.37
C LYS A 303 -9.95 -13.65 -17.89
N HIS A 304 -10.58 -14.43 -18.76
CA HIS A 304 -9.99 -15.65 -19.33
C HIS A 304 -8.80 -15.37 -20.27
N ILE A 305 -8.76 -14.16 -20.85
CA ILE A 305 -7.65 -13.69 -21.68
C ILE A 305 -6.41 -13.53 -20.78
N TYR A 306 -6.57 -12.78 -19.68
CA TYR A 306 -5.45 -12.37 -18.82
C TYR A 306 -5.05 -13.38 -17.76
N ARG A 307 -5.98 -14.21 -17.28
CA ARG A 307 -5.81 -15.04 -16.09
C ARG A 307 -5.83 -16.52 -16.44
N ASP A 308 -4.96 -17.26 -15.76
CA ASP A 308 -4.90 -18.72 -15.84
C ASP A 308 -6.19 -19.33 -15.25
N TYR A 309 -6.57 -20.51 -15.72
CA TYR A 309 -7.66 -21.28 -15.14
C TYR A 309 -7.23 -22.05 -13.87
N LYS A 310 -5.92 -22.27 -13.69
CA LYS A 310 -5.33 -22.91 -12.51
C LYS A 310 -5.03 -21.89 -11.44
N ARG A 311 -5.21 -22.25 -10.17
CA ARG A 311 -4.69 -21.48 -9.04
C ARG A 311 -3.16 -21.63 -8.97
N ARG A 312 -2.50 -20.79 -8.16
CA ARG A 312 -1.04 -20.88 -7.95
C ARG A 312 -0.58 -22.21 -7.33
N ASP A 313 -1.47 -22.93 -6.66
CA ASP A 313 -1.19 -24.27 -6.15
C ASP A 313 -1.51 -25.38 -7.16
N GLY A 314 -1.82 -25.02 -8.41
CA GLY A 314 -2.16 -25.94 -9.49
C GLY A 314 -3.60 -26.44 -9.47
N SER A 315 -4.38 -26.13 -8.43
CA SER A 315 -5.76 -26.60 -8.33
C SER A 315 -6.72 -25.78 -9.19
N ILE A 316 -7.78 -26.43 -9.68
CA ILE A 316 -8.89 -25.79 -10.37
C ILE A 316 -10.11 -25.68 -9.45
N TYR A 317 -11.02 -24.74 -9.73
CA TYR A 317 -12.27 -24.62 -8.98
C TYR A 317 -13.38 -24.07 -9.88
N PHE A 318 -14.61 -24.45 -9.59
CA PHE A 318 -15.79 -23.97 -10.31
C PHE A 318 -16.52 -22.92 -9.48
N LEU A 319 -17.14 -21.96 -10.16
CA LEU A 319 -17.98 -20.95 -9.54
C LEU A 319 -19.32 -21.59 -9.13
N ARG A 320 -19.75 -21.36 -7.88
CA ARG A 320 -20.90 -22.06 -7.26
C ARG A 320 -22.27 -21.76 -7.92
N ASN A 321 -22.43 -20.67 -8.69
CA ASN A 321 -23.73 -20.19 -9.19
C ASN A 321 -23.64 -19.60 -10.62
N SER A 322 -23.12 -20.33 -11.60
CA SER A 322 -22.72 -19.66 -12.86
C SER A 322 -23.07 -20.44 -14.11
N CYS A 323 -24.37 -20.70 -14.29
CA CYS A 323 -25.15 -20.37 -15.49
C CYS A 323 -26.63 -20.77 -15.25
N GLY A 324 -27.58 -20.05 -15.87
CA GLY A 324 -29.00 -20.41 -15.84
C GLY A 324 -29.32 -21.70 -16.61
N ASP A 325 -28.35 -22.24 -17.33
CA ASP A 325 -28.42 -23.45 -18.16
C ASP A 325 -27.82 -24.72 -17.49
N GLY A 326 -27.27 -24.60 -16.27
CA GLY A 326 -26.62 -25.71 -15.56
C GLY A 326 -25.13 -25.93 -15.87
N SER A 327 -24.52 -25.16 -16.78
CA SER A 327 -23.09 -25.24 -17.08
C SER A 327 -22.22 -24.70 -15.92
N LYS A 328 -21.04 -25.32 -15.71
CA LYS A 328 -20.10 -24.92 -14.65
C LYS A 328 -19.03 -23.98 -15.22
N LYS A 329 -19.06 -22.71 -14.81
CA LYS A 329 -17.99 -21.75 -15.15
C LYS A 329 -16.74 -21.98 -14.30
N LEU A 330 -15.60 -22.12 -14.97
CA LEU A 330 -14.29 -22.28 -14.32
C LEU A 330 -13.85 -20.96 -13.66
N GLY A 331 -13.34 -21.06 -12.44
CA GLY A 331 -12.70 -19.97 -11.74
C GLY A 331 -11.40 -19.54 -12.42
N ARG A 332 -10.93 -18.33 -12.10
CA ARG A 332 -9.69 -17.79 -12.68
C ARG A 332 -8.65 -17.59 -11.58
N GLY A 333 -7.44 -18.07 -11.80
CA GLY A 333 -6.29 -17.98 -10.93
C GLY A 333 -5.43 -16.74 -11.20
N PRO A 334 -4.09 -16.83 -11.16
CA PRO A 334 -3.20 -15.69 -11.33
C PRO A 334 -3.20 -15.16 -12.77
N TYR A 335 -2.56 -14.01 -13.00
CA TYR A 335 -2.22 -13.55 -14.34
C TYR A 335 -1.30 -14.55 -15.05
N LYS A 336 -1.59 -14.81 -16.32
CA LYS A 336 -0.73 -15.66 -17.16
C LYS A 336 0.66 -15.03 -17.29
N PHE A 337 1.65 -15.88 -17.51
CA PHE A 337 3.05 -15.47 -17.51
C PHE A 337 3.37 -14.42 -18.59
N GLU A 338 2.78 -14.53 -19.77
CA GLU A 338 2.94 -13.55 -20.87
C GLU A 338 2.46 -12.14 -20.47
N TYR A 339 1.33 -12.02 -19.77
CA TYR A 339 0.81 -10.74 -19.31
C TYR A 339 1.65 -10.18 -18.16
N ARG A 340 2.25 -11.03 -17.32
CA ARG A 340 3.21 -10.58 -16.30
C ARG A 340 4.45 -9.96 -16.94
N LYS A 341 4.97 -10.54 -18.02
CA LYS A 341 6.04 -9.93 -18.85
C LYS A 341 5.61 -8.61 -19.45
N LEU A 342 4.41 -8.56 -20.02
CA LEU A 342 3.84 -7.33 -20.59
C LEU A 342 3.69 -6.22 -19.54
N PHE A 343 3.18 -6.54 -18.34
CA PHE A 343 3.02 -5.55 -17.27
C PHE A 343 4.37 -5.03 -16.79
N LEU A 344 5.39 -5.88 -16.69
CA LEU A 344 6.74 -5.44 -16.35
C LEU A 344 7.29 -4.48 -17.40
N GLU A 345 7.19 -4.83 -18.68
CA GLU A 345 7.63 -3.97 -19.77
C GLU A 345 6.91 -2.61 -19.74
N LYS A 346 5.57 -2.62 -19.63
CA LYS A 346 4.75 -1.42 -19.56
C LYS A 346 5.04 -0.56 -18.33
N LEU A 347 5.39 -1.18 -17.20
CA LEU A 347 5.73 -0.46 -15.97
C LEU A 347 7.06 0.29 -16.13
N LEU A 348 8.08 -0.35 -16.70
CA LEU A 348 9.38 0.29 -16.97
C LEU A 348 9.28 1.38 -18.05
N GLU A 349 8.46 1.16 -19.09
CA GLU A 349 8.15 2.21 -20.07
C GLU A 349 7.46 3.41 -19.41
N THR A 350 6.52 3.14 -18.50
CA THR A 350 5.78 4.16 -17.75
C THR A 350 6.73 4.95 -16.83
N GLU A 351 7.65 4.28 -16.13
CA GLU A 351 8.68 4.93 -15.31
C GLU A 351 9.52 5.90 -16.14
N LYS A 352 9.98 5.45 -17.33
CA LYS A 352 10.75 6.30 -18.26
C LYS A 352 9.96 7.51 -18.76
N GLU A 353 8.67 7.33 -19.07
CA GLU A 353 7.81 8.41 -19.57
C GLU A 353 7.49 9.44 -18.46
N VAL A 354 7.28 8.97 -17.23
CA VAL A 354 7.11 9.82 -16.04
C VAL A 354 8.37 10.64 -15.80
N ASN A 355 9.54 9.99 -15.76
CA ASN A 355 10.82 10.67 -15.48
C ASN A 355 11.23 11.67 -16.56
N LYS A 356 10.82 11.45 -17.82
CA LYS A 356 11.06 12.42 -18.90
C LYS A 356 10.38 13.78 -18.65
N ASN A 357 9.23 13.78 -17.99
CA ASN A 357 8.42 14.99 -17.75
C ASN A 357 8.32 15.33 -16.25
N ASN A 358 9.15 14.70 -15.42
CA ASN A 358 9.15 14.85 -13.98
C ASN A 358 9.59 16.28 -13.60
N PRO A 359 8.78 17.04 -12.83
CA PRO A 359 9.16 18.38 -12.40
C PRO A 359 10.15 18.39 -11.21
N TYR A 360 10.43 17.24 -10.60
CA TYR A 360 11.33 17.11 -9.46
C TYR A 360 12.76 16.73 -9.88
N GLU A 361 13.75 17.10 -9.07
CA GLU A 361 15.16 16.78 -9.33
C GLU A 361 15.47 15.28 -9.19
N GLU A 362 14.76 14.60 -8.28
CA GLU A 362 14.95 13.18 -8.02
C GLU A 362 14.17 12.31 -9.01
N GLU A 363 14.83 11.29 -9.56
CA GLU A 363 14.22 10.29 -10.43
C GLU A 363 13.21 9.44 -9.64
N ILE A 364 12.00 9.34 -10.17
CA ILE A 364 10.93 8.53 -9.60
C ILE A 364 11.17 7.07 -10.00
N LYS A 365 11.36 6.22 -8.99
CA LYS A 365 11.41 4.76 -9.17
C LYS A 365 10.03 4.18 -8.89
N LEU A 366 9.35 3.71 -9.93
CA LEU A 366 8.08 2.98 -9.80
C LEU A 366 8.30 1.54 -9.35
N ILE A 367 9.45 0.96 -9.68
CA ILE A 367 9.88 -0.36 -9.23
C ILE A 367 11.36 -0.34 -8.84
N SER A 368 11.68 -0.90 -7.68
CA SER A 368 13.05 -0.96 -7.18
C SER A 368 13.86 -2.10 -7.81
N LEU A 369 15.20 -2.03 -7.71
CA LEU A 369 16.07 -3.10 -8.17
C LEU A 369 15.82 -4.38 -7.37
N GLU A 370 15.60 -4.26 -6.07
CA GLU A 370 15.29 -5.37 -5.17
C GLU A 370 13.99 -6.08 -5.57
N GLU A 371 12.97 -5.32 -6.00
CA GLU A 371 11.74 -5.90 -6.55
C GLU A 371 11.99 -6.61 -7.89
N LEU A 372 12.77 -6.03 -8.80
CA LEU A 372 13.14 -6.67 -10.06
C LEU A 372 13.88 -7.99 -9.84
N LEU A 373 14.83 -8.02 -8.92
CA LEU A 373 15.60 -9.21 -8.57
C LEU A 373 14.70 -10.28 -7.93
N GLU A 374 13.77 -9.90 -7.05
CA GLU A 374 12.81 -10.84 -6.46
C GLU A 374 11.82 -11.38 -7.49
N ILE A 375 11.34 -10.55 -8.42
CA ILE A 375 10.49 -10.99 -9.55
C ILE A 375 11.24 -11.99 -10.42
N ARG A 376 12.49 -11.68 -10.78
CA ARG A 376 13.38 -12.58 -11.54
C ARG A 376 13.56 -13.92 -10.84
N ARG A 377 13.84 -13.89 -9.53
CA ARG A 377 13.98 -15.11 -8.71
C ARG A 377 12.71 -15.95 -8.72
N ILE A 378 11.54 -15.32 -8.56
CA ILE A 378 10.25 -16.01 -8.60
C ILE A 378 10.01 -16.63 -9.98
N TRP A 379 10.26 -15.90 -11.08
CA TRP A 379 10.03 -16.40 -12.43
C TRP A 379 10.97 -17.57 -12.79
N LYS A 380 12.23 -17.49 -12.41
CA LYS A 380 13.17 -18.62 -12.58
C LYS A 380 12.72 -19.85 -11.82
N LEU A 381 12.34 -19.70 -10.56
CA LEU A 381 11.98 -20.80 -9.67
C LEU A 381 10.61 -21.43 -10.02
N GLU A 382 9.58 -20.60 -10.16
CA GLU A 382 8.20 -21.05 -10.27
C GLU A 382 7.74 -21.25 -11.72
N GLU A 383 8.21 -20.42 -12.65
CA GLU A 383 7.75 -20.43 -14.06
C GLU A 383 8.77 -21.08 -15.02
N GLY A 384 9.99 -21.36 -14.56
CA GLY A 384 11.01 -21.93 -15.43
C GLY A 384 11.63 -20.94 -16.41
N ASP A 385 11.70 -19.66 -16.04
CA ASP A 385 12.23 -18.59 -16.90
C ASP A 385 13.76 -18.57 -16.98
N TRP A 386 14.36 -19.65 -17.49
CA TRP A 386 15.82 -19.78 -17.69
C TRP A 386 16.39 -18.81 -18.72
N GLU A 387 15.51 -18.24 -19.53
CA GLU A 387 15.82 -17.18 -20.49
C GLU A 387 16.04 -15.80 -19.87
N ASP A 388 15.75 -15.64 -18.58
CA ASP A 388 15.88 -14.38 -17.85
C ASP A 388 15.14 -13.22 -18.52
N SER A 389 13.82 -13.37 -18.60
CA SER A 389 12.95 -12.38 -19.24
C SER A 389 13.04 -11.02 -18.56
N VAL A 390 13.26 -10.96 -17.25
CA VAL A 390 13.43 -9.69 -16.52
C VAL A 390 14.61 -8.91 -17.06
N ALA A 391 15.78 -9.53 -17.18
CA ALA A 391 16.98 -8.88 -17.72
C ALA A 391 16.78 -8.44 -19.18
N LYS A 392 16.17 -9.29 -20.02
CA LYS A 392 15.86 -8.97 -21.42
C LYS A 392 14.91 -7.78 -21.54
N ILE A 393 13.83 -7.74 -20.74
CA ILE A 393 12.86 -6.64 -20.73
C ILE A 393 13.53 -5.35 -20.25
N TYR A 394 14.33 -5.41 -19.19
CA TYR A 394 15.05 -4.24 -18.67
C TYR A 394 16.00 -3.65 -19.73
N LYS A 395 16.80 -4.50 -20.38
CA LYS A 395 17.69 -4.11 -21.48
C LYS A 395 16.93 -3.54 -22.67
N LYS A 396 15.78 -4.10 -23.02
CA LYS A 396 14.92 -3.60 -24.10
C LYS A 396 14.44 -2.17 -23.83
N VAL A 397 14.06 -1.84 -22.59
CA VAL A 397 13.47 -0.53 -22.24
C VAL A 397 14.55 0.54 -21.99
N TYR A 398 15.60 0.21 -21.24
CA TYR A 398 16.65 1.17 -20.85
C TYR A 398 17.91 1.13 -21.73
N GLY A 399 18.11 0.07 -22.53
CA GLY A 399 19.33 -0.10 -23.32
C GLY A 399 20.57 -0.49 -22.50
N LYS A 400 20.43 -0.70 -21.19
CA LYS A 400 21.51 -1.09 -20.27
C LYS A 400 21.21 -2.43 -19.59
N GLU A 401 22.26 -3.15 -19.21
CA GLU A 401 22.13 -4.41 -18.48
C GLU A 401 21.59 -4.17 -17.06
N LEU A 402 20.82 -5.14 -16.56
CA LEU A 402 20.38 -5.15 -15.16
C LEU A 402 21.56 -5.59 -14.28
N GLU A 403 21.79 -4.87 -13.18
CA GLU A 403 22.83 -5.23 -12.21
C GLU A 403 22.40 -6.49 -11.44
N ILE A 404 22.96 -7.64 -11.80
CA ILE A 404 22.63 -8.94 -11.20
C ILE A 404 23.79 -9.39 -10.30
N PRO A 405 23.53 -9.78 -9.04
CA PRO A 405 24.54 -10.35 -8.17
C PRO A 405 25.19 -11.61 -8.76
N LYS A 406 26.52 -11.75 -8.61
CA LYS A 406 27.32 -12.86 -9.18
C LYS A 406 26.91 -14.26 -8.69
N GLU A 407 26.24 -14.36 -7.56
CA GLU A 407 25.79 -15.63 -6.98
C GLU A 407 24.52 -16.19 -7.65
N ASP A 408 23.89 -15.44 -8.55
CA ASP A 408 22.57 -15.76 -9.13
C ASP A 408 22.66 -16.36 -10.56
N VAL A 409 23.71 -17.15 -10.82
CA VAL A 409 23.91 -17.88 -12.08
C VAL A 409 23.21 -19.24 -11.98
N GLY A 410 22.06 -19.37 -12.63
CA GLY A 410 21.35 -20.65 -12.75
C GLY A 410 22.14 -21.63 -13.62
N ILE A 411 22.08 -22.92 -13.28
CA ILE A 411 22.72 -24.02 -14.04
C ILE A 411 22.07 -24.22 -15.42
N PHE A 412 20.76 -23.98 -15.52
CA PHE A 412 20.00 -24.19 -16.76
C PHE A 412 19.90 -22.92 -17.61
N SER A 413 19.97 -23.11 -18.91
CA SER A 413 20.01 -22.10 -19.96
C SER A 413 18.74 -22.11 -20.83
N ALA A 414 18.66 -21.13 -21.74
CA ALA A 414 17.61 -21.11 -22.77
C ALA A 414 17.65 -22.33 -23.70
N GLU A 415 18.84 -22.92 -23.92
CA GLU A 415 19.01 -24.10 -24.76
C GLU A 415 18.45 -25.35 -24.07
N ASP A 416 18.67 -25.49 -22.76
CA ASP A 416 18.10 -26.58 -21.95
C ASP A 416 16.56 -26.55 -21.97
N LYS A 417 15.97 -25.34 -21.92
CA LYS A 417 14.52 -25.19 -22.00
C LYS A 417 13.98 -25.69 -23.34
N ARG A 418 14.61 -25.31 -24.45
CA ARG A 418 14.21 -25.75 -25.80
C ARG A 418 14.32 -27.27 -25.93
N LEU A 419 15.37 -27.87 -25.37
CA LEU A 419 15.53 -29.32 -25.37
C LEU A 419 14.39 -30.01 -24.61
N ILE A 420 14.00 -29.49 -23.44
CA ILE A 420 12.86 -30.03 -22.69
C ILE A 420 11.56 -29.86 -23.47
N GLU A 421 11.32 -28.72 -24.10
CA GLU A 421 10.12 -28.50 -24.92
C GLU A 421 10.03 -29.49 -26.09
N LEU A 422 11.15 -29.80 -26.75
CA LEU A 422 11.21 -30.81 -27.81
C LEU A 422 10.91 -32.22 -27.28
N LEU A 423 11.58 -32.64 -26.21
CA LEU A 423 11.40 -33.98 -25.63
C LEU A 423 10.00 -34.17 -25.03
N ALA A 424 9.46 -33.13 -24.39
CA ALA A 424 8.13 -33.20 -23.79
C ALA A 424 7.03 -33.28 -24.85
N ALA A 425 7.24 -32.68 -26.03
CA ALA A 425 6.32 -32.80 -27.16
C ALA A 425 6.26 -34.23 -27.73
N GLU A 426 7.37 -34.96 -27.72
CA GLU A 426 7.41 -36.38 -28.15
C GLU A 426 6.61 -37.29 -27.22
N GLU A 427 6.59 -36.99 -25.92
CA GLU A 427 5.96 -37.79 -24.87
C GLU A 427 4.56 -37.26 -24.46
N GLU A 428 4.04 -36.24 -25.14
CA GLU A 428 2.76 -35.57 -24.82
C GLU A 428 2.68 -35.05 -23.36
N ILE A 429 3.81 -34.63 -22.79
CA ILE A 429 3.91 -34.10 -21.42
C ILE A 429 4.00 -32.57 -21.46
N ASP A 430 3.39 -31.88 -20.50
CA ASP A 430 3.59 -30.44 -20.35
C ASP A 430 5.04 -30.14 -19.91
N PRO A 431 5.86 -29.43 -20.72
CA PRO A 431 7.26 -29.17 -20.40
C PRO A 431 7.43 -28.40 -19.07
N ARG A 432 6.42 -27.63 -18.64
CA ARG A 432 6.44 -26.89 -17.38
C ARG A 432 6.52 -27.82 -16.17
N LEU A 433 5.97 -29.03 -16.25
CA LEU A 433 6.10 -30.03 -15.19
C LEU A 433 7.56 -30.40 -14.97
N ILE A 434 8.25 -30.78 -16.04
CA ILE A 434 9.67 -31.19 -15.99
C ILE A 434 10.53 -30.03 -15.47
N ILE A 435 10.32 -28.83 -15.99
CA ILE A 435 11.07 -27.64 -15.56
C ILE A 435 10.85 -27.35 -14.07
N LYS A 436 9.60 -27.40 -13.57
CA LYS A 436 9.32 -27.20 -12.14
C LYS A 436 9.98 -28.25 -11.26
N LEU A 437 10.01 -29.52 -11.69
CA LEU A 437 10.68 -30.59 -10.96
C LEU A 437 12.19 -30.37 -10.90
N LEU A 438 12.83 -30.04 -12.03
CA LEU A 438 14.26 -29.76 -12.10
C LEU A 438 14.67 -28.55 -11.25
N ASN A 439 13.94 -27.44 -11.36
CA ASN A 439 14.15 -26.27 -10.52
C ASN A 439 14.01 -26.61 -9.03
N THR A 440 12.96 -27.34 -8.67
CA THR A 440 12.73 -27.72 -7.27
C THR A 440 13.87 -28.58 -6.73
N CYS A 441 14.37 -29.53 -7.52
CA CYS A 441 15.54 -30.32 -7.15
C CYS A 441 16.79 -29.44 -7.00
N GLN A 442 17.08 -28.57 -7.97
CA GLN A 442 18.25 -27.70 -7.96
C GLN A 442 18.29 -26.77 -6.75
N TYR A 443 17.21 -26.02 -6.50
CA TYR A 443 17.14 -25.07 -5.39
C TYR A 443 17.09 -25.74 -4.01
N ASN A 444 16.88 -27.06 -3.95
CA ASN A 444 16.94 -27.83 -2.71
C ASN A 444 18.12 -28.82 -2.68
N ALA A 445 19.05 -28.77 -3.64
CA ALA A 445 20.15 -29.72 -3.77
C ALA A 445 21.06 -29.75 -2.54
N PHE A 446 21.23 -28.61 -1.88
CA PHE A 446 22.02 -28.46 -0.64
C PHE A 446 21.18 -28.58 0.65
N SER A 447 19.88 -28.85 0.55
CA SER A 447 19.02 -28.96 1.71
C SER A 447 19.21 -30.30 2.41
N SER A 448 19.52 -30.27 3.71
CA SER A 448 19.71 -31.47 4.52
C SER A 448 18.41 -32.24 4.78
N ARG A 449 17.24 -31.66 4.48
CA ARG A 449 15.91 -32.23 4.78
C ARG A 449 15.21 -32.77 3.52
N LYS A 450 15.53 -34.02 3.14
CA LYS A 450 14.90 -34.73 2.01
C LYS A 450 13.36 -34.79 2.09
N SER A 451 12.78 -34.86 3.30
CA SER A 451 11.31 -34.87 3.50
C SER A 451 10.63 -33.56 3.09
N SER A 452 11.34 -32.43 3.10
CA SER A 452 10.79 -31.17 2.58
C SER A 452 10.80 -31.13 1.06
N LEU A 453 11.80 -31.74 0.42
CA LEU A 453 11.88 -31.83 -1.03
C LEU A 453 10.77 -32.73 -1.57
N LEU A 454 10.61 -33.93 -0.99
CA LEU A 454 9.56 -34.88 -1.41
C LEU A 454 8.16 -34.25 -1.37
N ARG A 455 7.82 -33.52 -0.31
CA ARG A 455 6.54 -32.80 -0.22
C ARG A 455 6.36 -31.73 -1.30
N LYS A 456 7.44 -31.06 -1.72
CA LYS A 456 7.38 -30.08 -2.82
C LYS A 456 7.18 -30.77 -4.17
N LEU A 457 7.88 -31.88 -4.41
CA LEU A 457 7.73 -32.68 -5.64
C LEU A 457 6.33 -33.28 -5.74
N GLU A 458 5.82 -33.87 -4.66
CA GLU A 458 4.45 -34.40 -4.57
C GLU A 458 3.41 -33.31 -4.85
N LYS A 459 3.62 -32.11 -4.31
CA LYS A 459 2.75 -30.97 -4.61
C LYS A 459 2.72 -30.63 -6.10
N ILE A 460 3.88 -30.64 -6.78
CA ILE A 460 3.99 -30.35 -8.23
C ILE A 460 3.27 -31.45 -9.04
N LEU A 461 3.44 -32.72 -8.66
CA LEU A 461 2.81 -33.84 -9.34
C LEU A 461 1.28 -33.84 -9.18
N ASN A 462 0.77 -33.29 -8.08
CA ASN A 462 -0.66 -33.15 -7.81
C ASN A 462 -1.30 -31.88 -8.41
N GLU A 463 -0.55 -31.06 -9.16
CA GLU A 463 -1.12 -29.93 -9.90
C GLU A 463 -1.96 -30.42 -11.09
N GLU A 464 -2.87 -29.57 -11.58
CA GLU A 464 -3.58 -29.85 -12.83
C GLU A 464 -2.66 -29.57 -14.03
N TRP A 465 -2.46 -30.58 -14.88
CA TRP A 465 -1.59 -30.51 -16.07
C TRP A 465 -2.37 -30.59 -17.38
N ARG A 466 -3.65 -30.95 -17.34
CA ARG A 466 -4.53 -30.96 -18.51
C ARG A 466 -4.84 -29.54 -18.97
N THR A 467 -5.20 -29.40 -20.24
CA THR A 467 -5.62 -28.15 -20.86
C THR A 467 -7.01 -27.71 -20.38
N GLU A 468 -7.32 -26.42 -20.52
CA GLU A 468 -8.65 -25.89 -20.19
C GLU A 468 -9.76 -26.59 -21.00
N GLU A 469 -9.48 -26.92 -22.26
CA GLU A 469 -10.44 -27.60 -23.13
C GLU A 469 -10.74 -29.03 -22.66
N GLU A 470 -9.72 -29.81 -22.28
CA GLU A 470 -9.90 -31.17 -21.77
C GLU A 470 -10.73 -31.18 -20.48
N ILE A 471 -10.46 -30.24 -19.57
CA ILE A 471 -11.21 -30.10 -18.31
C ILE A 471 -12.67 -29.75 -18.61
N LEU A 472 -12.93 -28.82 -19.54
CA LEU A 472 -14.29 -28.42 -19.88
C LEU A 472 -15.06 -29.53 -20.61
N ARG A 473 -14.41 -30.35 -21.45
CA ARG A 473 -15.03 -31.51 -22.10
C ARG A 473 -15.46 -32.55 -21.05
N GLU A 474 -14.56 -32.92 -20.14
CA GLU A 474 -14.87 -33.90 -19.08
C GLU A 474 -16.02 -33.43 -18.17
N VAL A 475 -16.01 -32.15 -17.77
CA VAL A 475 -17.00 -31.59 -16.84
C VAL A 475 -18.37 -31.43 -17.49
N ASN A 476 -18.41 -31.15 -18.80
CA ASN A 476 -19.65 -31.01 -19.56
C ASN A 476 -20.13 -32.33 -20.18
N GLY A 477 -19.41 -33.44 -19.97
CA GLY A 477 -19.80 -34.78 -20.43
C GLY A 477 -19.69 -34.96 -21.94
N GLN A 478 -18.73 -34.29 -22.59
CA GLN A 478 -18.41 -34.44 -24.02
C GLN A 478 -17.20 -35.34 -24.27
#